data_AF-A0A969SCP8-F1
#
_entry.id   AF-A0A969SCP8-F1
#
_cell.length_a   1.000
_cell.length_b   1.000
_cell.length_c   1.000
_cell.angle_alpha   90.00
_cell.angle_beta   90.00
_cell.angle_gamma   90.00
#
_symmetry.space_group_name_H-M   'P 1'
#
loop_
_entity.id
_entity.type
_entity.pdbx_description
1 polymer ?
#
loop_
_entity_poly.entity_id
_entity_poly.type
_entity_poly.pdbx_seq_one_letter_code
_entity_poly.pdbx_strand_id
1 'polypeptide(L)'
;FWQAVGALALGAVLAPFGWVAPSARDFVLLALLGLVSTLAHMCVTRSLKLAPASLVAPYQYTFIAWAVLWGWLMFGEVPDVQTLVGATVIVATGLVLLWSEARPGRRA
;
A
#
# COMPACT_ATOMS: atom_id res chain seq x y z
N PHE A 1 3.07 5.30 -15.09
CA PHE A 1 3.72 6.24 -16.03
C PHE A 1 3.73 7.66 -15.49
N TRP A 2 2.57 8.31 -15.32
CA TRP A 2 2.51 9.70 -14.83
C TRP A 2 3.16 9.93 -13.46
N GLN A 3 3.05 8.98 -12.53
CA GLN A 3 3.73 9.07 -11.23
C GLN A 3 5.27 9.12 -11.35
N ALA A 4 5.85 8.35 -12.28
CA ALA A 4 7.29 8.32 -12.49
C ALA A 4 7.79 9.61 -13.15
N VAL A 5 7.05 10.13 -14.14
CA VAL A 5 7.34 11.42 -14.78
C VAL A 5 7.25 12.56 -13.76
N GLY A 6 6.20 12.56 -12.94
CA GLY A 6 6.03 13.55 -11.87
C GLY A 6 7.16 13.51 -10.84
N ALA A 7 7.53 12.32 -10.37
CA ALA A 7 8.63 12.14 -9.42
C ALA A 7 9.99 12.59 -10.01
N LEU A 8 10.27 12.26 -11.28
CA LEU A 8 11.50 12.70 -11.96
C LEU A 8 11.54 14.21 -12.17
N ALA A 9 10.43 14.82 -12.60
CA ALA A 9 10.35 16.26 -12.81
C ALA A 9 10.54 17.03 -11.50
N LEU A 10 9.84 16.63 -10.43
CA LEU A 10 10.00 17.22 -9.11
C LEU A 10 11.42 16.98 -8.54
N GLY A 11 11.95 15.78 -8.70
CA GLY A 11 13.32 15.45 -8.28
C GLY A 11 14.36 16.31 -8.99
N ALA A 12 14.22 16.55 -10.30
CA ALA A 12 15.12 17.39 -11.07
C ALA A 12 15.06 18.87 -10.66
N VAL A 13 13.87 19.38 -10.32
CA VAL A 13 13.69 20.76 -9.83
C VAL A 13 14.29 20.92 -8.43
N LEU A 14 14.18 19.91 -7.57
CA LEU A 14 14.65 19.95 -6.18
C LEU A 14 16.13 19.58 -6.01
N ALA A 15 16.73 18.88 -6.98
CA ALA A 15 18.13 18.50 -6.97
C ALA A 15 19.12 19.63 -6.59
N PRO A 16 19.03 20.86 -7.13
CA PRO A 16 19.96 21.93 -6.76
C PRO A 16 19.81 22.45 -5.31
N PHE A 17 18.74 22.10 -4.58
CA PHE A 17 18.44 22.66 -3.25
C PHE A 17 18.86 21.77 -2.07
N GLY A 18 19.54 20.65 -2.30
CA GLY A 18 19.94 19.75 -1.21
C GLY A 18 20.28 18.32 -1.63
N TRP A 19 20.88 18.12 -2.80
CA TRP A 19 21.23 16.79 -3.28
C TRP A 19 22.21 16.08 -2.34
N VAL A 20 21.77 14.95 -1.79
CA VAL A 20 22.62 14.01 -1.06
C VAL A 20 22.89 12.83 -1.98
N ALA A 21 24.18 12.58 -2.27
CA ALA A 21 24.57 11.44 -3.09
C ALA A 21 24.20 10.13 -2.38
N PRO A 22 23.41 9.23 -3.02
CA PRO A 22 23.06 7.96 -2.42
C PRO A 22 24.30 7.10 -2.18
N SER A 23 24.37 6.45 -1.01
CA SER A 23 25.40 5.45 -0.74
C SER A 23 25.09 4.14 -1.49
N ALA A 24 26.07 3.24 -1.57
CA ALA A 24 25.86 1.90 -2.15
C ALA A 24 24.72 1.13 -1.46
N ARG A 25 24.52 1.35 -0.14
CA ARG A 25 23.41 0.78 0.62
C ARG A 25 22.07 1.34 0.15
N ASP A 26 21.99 2.65 -0.10
CA ASP A 26 20.77 3.30 -0.55
C ASP A 26 20.38 2.81 -1.95
N PHE A 27 21.35 2.59 -2.84
CA PHE A 27 21.10 1.97 -4.14
C PHE A 27 20.49 0.56 -4.04
N VAL A 28 20.99 -0.27 -3.12
CA VAL A 28 20.42 -1.61 -2.88
C VAL A 28 18.99 -1.50 -2.34
N LEU A 29 18.74 -0.62 -1.38
CA LEU A 29 17.40 -0.41 -0.83
C LEU A 29 16.42 0.13 -1.89
N LEU A 30 16.85 1.06 -2.73
CA LEU A 30 16.06 1.59 -3.85
C LEU A 30 15.74 0.50 -4.89
N ALA A 31 16.71 -0.37 -5.21
CA ALA A 31 16.49 -1.48 -6.12
C ALA A 31 15.47 -2.48 -5.57
N LEU A 32 15.58 -2.84 -4.27
CA LEU A 32 14.61 -3.71 -3.60
C LEU A 32 13.23 -3.08 -3.54
N LEU A 33 13.14 -1.79 -3.21
CA LEU A 33 11.88 -1.03 -3.21
C LEU A 33 11.21 -1.08 -4.59
N GLY A 34 11.96 -0.85 -5.66
CA GLY A 34 11.46 -0.93 -7.04
C GLY A 34 10.95 -2.31 -7.42
N LEU A 35 11.70 -3.36 -7.04
CA LEU A 35 11.31 -4.75 -7.31
C LEU A 35 10.01 -5.11 -6.59
N VAL A 36 9.93 -4.84 -5.29
CA VAL A 36 8.74 -5.14 -4.47
C VAL A 36 7.53 -4.33 -4.96
N SER A 37 7.71 -3.04 -5.25
CA SER A 37 6.64 -2.17 -5.76
C SER A 37 6.10 -2.65 -7.10
N THR A 38 6.99 -3.05 -8.03
CA THR A 38 6.58 -3.57 -9.35
C THR A 38 5.81 -4.88 -9.21
N LEU A 39 6.30 -5.81 -8.38
CA LEU A 39 5.62 -7.08 -8.10
C LEU A 39 4.24 -6.85 -7.48
N ALA A 40 4.14 -5.97 -6.49
CA ALA A 40 2.87 -5.60 -5.88
C ALA A 40 1.88 -5.02 -6.91
N HIS A 41 2.35 -4.12 -7.78
CA HIS A 41 1.52 -3.51 -8.81
C HIS A 41 1.03 -4.53 -9.85
N MET A 42 1.88 -5.49 -10.24
CA MET A 42 1.50 -6.61 -11.11
C MET A 42 0.45 -7.49 -10.45
N CYS A 43 0.60 -7.82 -9.17
CA CYS A 43 -0.38 -8.59 -8.41
C CYS A 43 -1.75 -7.90 -8.35
N VAL A 44 -1.78 -6.60 -8.06
CA VAL A 44 -3.03 -5.81 -8.04
C VAL A 44 -3.66 -5.72 -9.44
N THR A 45 -2.85 -5.51 -10.47
CA THR A 45 -3.36 -5.50 -11.85
C THR A 45 -3.96 -6.85 -12.24
N ARG A 46 -3.36 -7.96 -11.77
CA ARG A 46 -3.86 -9.31 -12.02
C ARG A 46 -5.12 -9.62 -11.21
N SER A 47 -5.23 -9.16 -9.96
CA SER A 47 -6.43 -9.38 -9.15
C SER A 47 -7.67 -8.72 -9.75
N LEU A 48 -7.52 -7.51 -10.30
CA LEU A 48 -8.59 -6.79 -11.01
C LEU A 48 -9.03 -7.48 -12.31
N LYS A 49 -8.19 -8.34 -12.91
CA LYS A 49 -8.57 -9.15 -14.07
C LYS A 49 -9.30 -10.44 -13.69
N LEU A 50 -9.09 -10.93 -12.47
CA LEU A 50 -9.63 -12.21 -12.00
C LEU A 50 -10.93 -12.06 -11.20
N ALA A 51 -11.14 -10.91 -10.57
CA ALA A 51 -12.30 -10.62 -9.75
C ALA A 51 -12.89 -9.23 -10.08
N PRO A 52 -14.21 -9.03 -9.93
CA PRO A 52 -14.82 -7.73 -10.09
C PRO A 52 -14.23 -6.71 -9.11
N ALA A 53 -14.07 -5.46 -9.57
CA ALA A 53 -13.44 -4.38 -8.81
C ALA A 53 -14.10 -4.15 -7.43
N SER A 54 -15.41 -4.41 -7.30
CA SER A 54 -16.14 -4.30 -6.04
C SER A 54 -15.68 -5.29 -4.97
N LEU A 55 -15.16 -6.45 -5.36
CA LEU A 55 -14.56 -7.41 -4.43
C LEU A 55 -13.11 -7.04 -4.09
N VAL A 56 -12.39 -6.39 -5.01
CA VAL A 56 -10.97 -6.02 -4.80
C VAL A 56 -10.82 -4.73 -3.99
N ALA A 57 -11.73 -3.77 -4.14
CA ALA A 57 -11.65 -2.47 -3.47
C ALA A 57 -11.54 -2.57 -1.93
N PRO A 58 -12.29 -3.44 -1.23
CA PRO A 58 -12.15 -3.57 0.22
C PRO A 58 -10.77 -4.07 0.65
N TYR A 59 -10.14 -4.97 -0.12
CA TYR A 59 -8.78 -5.42 0.16
C TYR A 59 -7.78 -4.27 0.04
N GLN A 60 -7.99 -3.33 -0.88
CA GLN A 60 -7.11 -2.15 -1.00
C GLN A 60 -7.21 -1.23 0.22
N TYR A 61 -8.37 -1.14 0.88
CA TYR A 61 -8.50 -0.35 2.11
C TYR A 61 -7.70 -0.93 3.28
N THR A 62 -7.37 -2.22 3.26
CA THR A 62 -6.49 -2.81 4.27
C THR A 62 -5.09 -2.20 4.26
N PHE A 63 -4.66 -1.55 3.16
CA PHE A 63 -3.39 -0.80 3.14
C PHE A 63 -3.33 0.30 4.19
N ILE A 64 -4.46 0.90 4.55
CA ILE A 64 -4.50 1.91 5.62
C ILE A 64 -4.13 1.29 6.96
N ALA A 65 -4.66 0.09 7.27
CA ALA A 65 -4.30 -0.62 8.50
C ALA A 65 -2.81 -1.00 8.52
N TRP A 66 -2.27 -1.50 7.40
CA TRP A 66 -0.84 -1.78 7.26
C TRP A 66 0.03 -0.52 7.38
N ALA A 67 -0.41 0.61 6.82
CA ALA A 67 0.30 1.88 6.92
C ALA A 67 0.40 2.36 8.37
N VAL A 68 -0.69 2.28 9.14
CA VAL A 68 -0.69 2.60 10.58
C VAL A 68 0.25 1.66 11.35
N LEU A 69 0.20 0.36 11.06
CA LEU A 69 1.06 -0.64 11.71
C LEU A 69 2.55 -0.36 11.46
N TRP A 70 2.94 -0.12 10.20
CA TRP A 70 4.32 0.18 9.84
C TRP A 70 4.76 1.57 10.32
N GLY A 71 3.85 2.56 10.33
CA GLY A 71 4.06 3.88 10.93
C GLY A 71 4.47 3.77 12.39
N TRP A 72 3.72 3.00 13.16
CA TRP A 72 4.03 2.76 14.56
C TRP A 72 5.32 1.94 14.76
N LEU A 73 5.50 0.84 14.02
CA LEU A 73 6.65 -0.06 14.20
C LEU A 73 8.00 0.56 13.78
N MET A 74 8.03 1.30 12.67
CA MET A 74 9.28 1.81 12.10
C MET A 74 9.59 3.25 12.52
N PHE A 75 8.55 4.07 12.70
CA PHE A 75 8.71 5.51 12.98
C PHE A 75 8.28 5.89 14.40
N GLY A 76 7.72 4.96 15.18
CA GLY A 76 7.26 5.22 16.55
C GLY A 76 6.05 6.16 16.61
N GLU A 77 5.35 6.36 15.49
CA GLU A 77 4.16 7.20 15.43
C GLU A 77 3.02 6.53 16.20
N VAL A 78 2.72 7.03 17.40
CA VAL A 78 1.63 6.50 18.23
C VAL A 78 0.31 6.91 17.59
N PRO A 79 -0.54 5.96 17.18
CA PRO A 79 -1.82 6.29 16.55
C PRO A 79 -2.76 6.94 17.57
N ASP A 80 -3.33 8.08 17.18
CA ASP A 80 -4.38 8.74 17.96
C ASP A 80 -5.68 7.91 17.97
N VAL A 81 -6.60 8.23 18.89
CA VAL A 81 -7.87 7.54 19.08
C VAL A 81 -8.67 7.49 17.77
N GLN A 82 -8.65 8.55 16.96
CA GLN A 82 -9.31 8.58 15.65
C GLN A 82 -8.74 7.52 14.68
N THR A 83 -7.41 7.36 14.66
CA THR A 83 -6.72 6.36 13.85
C THR A 83 -7.05 4.93 14.30
N LEU A 84 -7.12 4.70 15.62
CA LEU A 84 -7.53 3.42 16.21
C LEU A 84 -8.97 3.04 15.85
N VAL A 85 -9.90 3.99 15.90
CA VAL A 85 -11.30 3.78 15.47
C VAL A 85 -11.35 3.41 13.98
N GLY A 86 -10.66 4.17 13.13
CA GLY A 86 -10.57 3.87 11.69
C GLY A 86 -9.98 2.49 11.41
N ALA A 87 -8.88 2.14 12.08
CA ALA A 87 -8.24 0.84 11.96
C ALA A 87 -9.18 -0.31 12.36
N THR A 88 -9.94 -0.15 13.44
CA THR A 88 -10.93 -1.15 13.90
C THR A 88 -12.00 -1.39 12.85
N VAL A 89 -12.53 -0.35 12.21
CA VAL A 89 -13.53 -0.48 11.13
C VAL A 89 -12.96 -1.22 9.92
N ILE A 90 -11.71 -0.92 9.55
CA ILE A 90 -11.02 -1.59 8.42
C ILE A 90 -10.83 -3.09 8.73
N VAL A 91 -10.35 -3.43 9.93
CA VAL A 91 -10.15 -4.82 10.35
C VAL A 91 -11.49 -5.57 10.41
N ALA A 92 -12.54 -4.95 10.97
CA ALA A 92 -13.87 -5.53 11.02
C ALA A 92 -14.44 -5.81 9.63
N THR A 93 -14.27 -4.86 8.69
CA THR A 93 -14.69 -5.04 7.30
C THR A 93 -13.96 -6.20 6.63
N GLY A 94 -12.64 -6.32 6.87
CA GLY A 94 -11.83 -7.44 6.38
C GLY A 94 -12.29 -8.79 6.92
N LEU A 95 -12.61 -8.87 8.22
CA LEU A 95 -13.14 -10.09 8.85
C LEU A 95 -14.52 -10.48 8.29
N VAL A 96 -15.41 -9.50 8.07
CA VAL A 96 -16.74 -9.75 7.47
C VAL A 96 -16.62 -10.30 6.06
N LEU A 97 -15.68 -9.80 5.25
CA LEU A 97 -15.43 -10.29 3.89
C LEU A 97 -14.87 -11.72 3.89
N LEU A 98 -13.88 -12.00 4.75
CA LEU A 98 -13.37 -13.36 4.90
C LEU A 98 -14.47 -14.33 5.32
N TRP A 99 -15.39 -13.88 6.18
CA TRP A 99 -16.53 -14.68 6.62
C TRP A 99 -17.60 -14.84 5.54
N SER A 100 -17.80 -13.86 4.66
CA SER A 100 -18.73 -13.98 3.51
C SER A 100 -18.23 -14.97 2.47
N GLU A 101 -16.92 -14.95 2.18
CA GLU A 101 -16.30 -15.89 1.24
C GLU A 101 -16.23 -17.33 1.79
N ALA A 102 -16.11 -17.48 3.12
CA ALA A 102 -16.08 -18.78 3.79
C ALA A 102 -17.45 -19.50 3.83
N ARG A 103 -18.54 -18.87 3.36
CA ARG A 103 -19.82 -19.53 3.17
C ARG A 103 -19.92 -20.11 1.75
N PRO A 104 -19.76 -21.43 1.54
CA PRO A 104 -20.13 -22.05 0.28
C PRO A 104 -21.66 -22.07 0.15
N GLY A 105 -22.22 -21.06 -0.51
CA GLY A 105 -23.61 -21.10 -0.94
C GLY A 105 -24.32 -19.76 -0.90
N ARG A 106 -24.29 -19.02 -2.02
CA ARG A 106 -25.49 -18.77 -2.83
C ARG A 106 -25.11 -18.11 -4.16
N ARG A 107 -24.58 -18.90 -5.10
CA ARG A 107 -24.84 -18.64 -6.52
C ARG A 107 -26.21 -19.24 -6.81
N ALA A 108 -27.22 -18.39 -6.82
CA ALA A 108 -28.46 -18.59 -7.56
C ALA A 108 -28.38 -17.64 -8.76
#